data_AF-A0A954GM32-F1
#
_entry.id   AF-A0A954GM32-F1
#
_cell.length_a   1.000
_cell.length_b   1.000
_cell.length_c   1.000
_cell.angle_alpha   90.00
_cell.angle_beta   90.00
_cell.angle_gamma   90.00
#
_symmetry.space_group_name_H-M   'P 1'
#
loop_
_entity.id
_entity.type
_entity.pdbx_description
1 polymer ?
#
loop_
_entity_poly.entity_id
_entity_poly.type
_entity_poly.pdbx_seq_one_letter_code
_entity_poly.pdbx_strand_id
1 'polypeptide(L)'
;PTSNLRGQPPFKSEHTPGLSDAQLQRWQVTKVRANELAKTDLSAAANAYQQAVALNPKHAMTSYECGRILEIAGRYDEALPDFIRARDEDICPLRMISELEMTMQYVARDRDVPFINLHEFLENQTPSHILGDEWLVDHVHPSFDGNQQIGLRLAEEFISRRWASVSNINWREHSEVRFKEHFATLDKSYFHRGQRMLRALRGWTRGEADGPHVSTKFPHLLDDSNEPPSTD
;
A
#
# COMPACT_ATOMS: atom_id res chain seq x y z
N PRO A 1 -3.99 6.62 -7.14
CA PRO A 1 -4.41 5.34 -6.52
C PRO A 1 -3.94 5.26 -5.08
N THR A 2 -4.65 4.56 -4.22
CA THR A 2 -4.21 4.35 -2.83
C THR A 2 -2.92 3.53 -2.81
N SER A 3 -2.06 3.80 -1.83
CA SER A 3 -0.81 3.05 -1.63
C SER A 3 -0.60 2.86 -0.15
N ASN A 4 -0.32 1.63 0.25
CA ASN A 4 0.04 1.35 1.64
C ASN A 4 1.47 1.81 1.87
N LEU A 5 1.63 2.96 2.54
CA LEU A 5 2.92 3.60 2.73
C LEU A 5 3.65 2.98 3.93
N ARG A 6 2.96 2.86 5.07
CA ARG A 6 3.58 2.42 6.34
C ARG A 6 3.54 0.92 6.60
N GLY A 7 2.63 0.20 5.96
CA GLY A 7 2.42 -1.24 6.13
C GLY A 7 3.11 -2.10 5.08
N GLN A 8 3.57 -1.50 3.97
CA GLN A 8 4.26 -2.21 2.89
C GLN A 8 5.70 -1.70 2.70
N PRO A 9 6.72 -2.47 3.13
CA PRO A 9 8.10 -2.16 2.81
C PRO A 9 8.37 -2.24 1.30
N PRO A 10 9.46 -1.62 0.82
CA PRO A 10 9.91 -1.78 -0.57
C PRO A 10 10.17 -3.23 -0.92
N PHE A 11 9.82 -3.64 -2.15
CA PHE A 11 10.05 -4.98 -2.66
C PHE A 11 11.52 -5.21 -3.02
N LYS A 12 12.17 -4.20 -3.63
CA LYS A 12 13.58 -4.27 -3.98
C LYS A 12 14.24 -2.90 -3.83
N SER A 13 15.39 -2.88 -3.17
CA SER A 13 16.21 -1.67 -3.02
C SER A 13 17.55 -1.85 -3.73
N GLU A 14 18.03 -0.77 -4.33
CA GLU A 14 19.37 -0.68 -4.89
C GLU A 14 20.10 0.52 -4.29
N HIS A 15 21.43 0.48 -4.33
CA HIS A 15 22.21 1.63 -3.88
C HIS A 15 22.16 2.75 -4.91
N THR A 16 22.30 3.97 -4.41
CA THR A 16 22.48 5.15 -5.26
C THR A 16 23.64 4.89 -6.24
N PRO A 17 23.42 5.06 -7.56
CA PRO A 17 24.47 4.82 -8.54
C PRO A 17 25.70 5.69 -8.28
N GLY A 18 26.89 5.11 -8.42
CA GLY A 18 28.17 5.82 -8.31
C GLY A 18 28.69 6.01 -6.88
N LEU A 19 28.07 5.41 -5.85
CA LEU A 19 28.67 5.38 -4.52
C LEU A 19 29.94 4.52 -4.52
N SER A 20 31.01 5.06 -3.93
CA SER A 20 32.24 4.32 -3.64
C SER A 20 32.07 3.32 -2.49
N ASP A 21 32.95 2.32 -2.42
CA ASP A 21 32.98 1.36 -1.30
C ASP A 21 33.07 2.07 0.06
N ALA A 22 33.85 3.15 0.16
CA ALA A 22 33.96 3.92 1.40
C ALA A 22 32.66 4.66 1.77
N GLN A 23 31.83 5.06 0.80
CA GLN A 23 30.50 5.61 1.06
C GLN A 23 29.52 4.51 1.49
N LEU A 24 29.55 3.36 0.82
CA LEU A 24 28.71 2.21 1.18
C LEU A 24 29.03 1.68 2.58
N GLN A 25 30.31 1.59 2.94
CA GLN A 25 30.73 1.20 4.28
C GLN A 25 30.26 2.20 5.34
N ARG A 26 30.39 3.51 5.08
CA ARG A 26 29.86 4.54 5.99
C ARG A 26 28.35 4.45 6.15
N TRP A 27 27.62 4.28 5.06
CA TRP A 27 26.17 4.07 5.09
C TRP A 27 25.80 2.84 5.92
N GLN A 28 26.47 1.71 5.71
CA GLN A 28 26.22 0.46 6.43
C GLN A 28 26.47 0.60 7.94
N VAL A 29 27.60 1.22 8.32
CA VAL A 29 27.92 1.48 9.74
C VAL A 29 26.87 2.39 10.38
N THR A 30 26.45 3.45 9.69
CA THR A 30 25.40 4.36 10.18
C THR A 30 24.06 3.64 10.37
N LYS A 31 23.67 2.77 9.43
CA LYS A 31 22.47 1.92 9.57
C LYS A 31 22.54 1.01 10.79
N VAL A 32 23.66 0.30 10.99
CA VAL A 32 23.84 -0.59 12.14
C VAL A 32 23.73 0.21 13.45
N ARG A 33 24.37 1.37 13.52
CA ARG A 33 24.23 2.28 14.67
C ARG A 33 22.78 2.70 14.90
N ALA A 34 22.05 3.06 13.85
CA ALA A 34 20.65 3.46 13.95
C ALA A 34 19.77 2.33 14.51
N ASN A 35 20.02 1.08 14.08
CA ASN A 35 19.36 -0.11 14.62
C ASN A 35 19.63 -0.36 16.10
N GLU A 36 20.88 -0.15 16.55
CA GLU A 36 21.21 -0.28 17.97
C GLU A 36 20.55 0.83 18.80
N LEU A 37 20.56 2.07 18.31
CA LEU A 37 19.90 3.20 18.97
C LEU A 37 18.39 3.00 19.06
N ALA A 38 17.75 2.38 18.06
CA ALA A 38 16.30 2.15 18.05
C ALA A 38 15.80 1.31 19.24
N LYS A 39 16.69 0.58 19.92
CA LYS A 39 16.37 -0.22 21.10
C LYS A 39 16.25 0.61 22.39
N THR A 40 16.82 1.82 22.42
CA THR A 40 16.97 2.60 23.65
C THR A 40 16.61 4.08 23.49
N ASP A 41 16.83 4.66 22.32
CA ASP A 41 16.61 6.08 22.02
C ASP A 41 16.12 6.27 20.57
N LEU A 42 14.81 6.42 20.43
CA LEU A 42 14.16 6.62 19.14
C LEU A 42 14.56 7.94 18.45
N SER A 43 14.87 8.99 19.22
CA SER A 43 15.27 10.28 18.66
C SER A 43 16.68 10.20 18.06
N ALA A 44 17.61 9.59 18.80
CA ALA A 44 18.95 9.32 18.30
C ALA A 44 18.93 8.35 17.10
N ALA A 45 18.05 7.33 17.13
CA ALA A 45 17.86 6.42 16.02
C ALA A 45 17.34 7.14 14.77
N ALA A 46 16.33 8.01 14.90
CA ALA A 46 15.81 8.82 13.79
C ALA A 46 16.91 9.67 13.15
N ASN A 47 17.71 10.37 13.97
CA ASN A 47 18.83 11.18 13.47
C ASN A 47 19.86 10.33 12.72
N ALA A 48 20.19 9.14 13.22
CA ALA A 48 21.12 8.23 12.55
C ALA A 48 20.53 7.68 11.25
N TYR A 49 19.23 7.36 11.21
CA TYR A 49 18.55 6.93 9.99
C TYR A 49 18.50 8.04 8.94
N GLN A 50 18.21 9.29 9.32
CA GLN A 50 18.27 10.44 8.42
C GLN A 50 19.67 10.64 7.83
N GLN A 51 20.73 10.42 8.61
CA GLN A 51 22.11 10.41 8.10
C GLN A 51 22.35 9.26 7.11
N ALA A 52 21.81 8.06 7.38
CA ALA A 52 21.91 6.93 6.46
C ALA A 52 21.17 7.23 5.14
N VAL A 53 19.97 7.81 5.20
CA VAL A 53 19.24 8.27 4.00
C VAL A 53 20.07 9.28 3.21
N ALA A 54 20.70 10.26 3.87
CA ALA A 54 21.53 11.25 3.19
C ALA A 54 22.78 10.63 2.49
N LEU A 55 23.35 9.57 3.05
CA LEU A 55 24.49 8.86 2.46
C LEU A 55 24.11 7.98 1.27
N ASN A 56 22.86 7.50 1.22
CA ASN A 56 22.37 6.62 0.17
C ASN A 56 20.90 6.92 -0.17
N PRO A 57 20.62 8.08 -0.79
CA PRO A 57 19.26 8.62 -0.91
C PRO A 57 18.30 7.77 -1.74
N LYS A 58 18.81 6.95 -2.68
CA LYS A 58 17.99 6.05 -3.51
C LYS A 58 17.77 4.67 -2.91
N HIS A 59 18.32 4.40 -1.73
CA HIS A 59 18.10 3.09 -1.09
C HIS A 59 16.74 3.06 -0.39
N ALA A 60 15.71 2.59 -1.11
CA ALA A 60 14.31 2.59 -0.69
C ALA A 60 14.08 2.04 0.73
N MET A 61 14.66 0.89 1.07
CA MET A 61 14.50 0.28 2.39
C MET A 61 15.05 1.16 3.53
N THR A 62 16.09 1.95 3.28
CA THR A 62 16.63 2.86 4.31
C THR A 62 15.68 4.02 4.57
N SER A 63 15.05 4.55 3.52
CA SER A 63 13.97 5.54 3.69
C SER A 63 12.80 4.93 4.44
N TYR A 64 12.38 3.70 4.10
CA TYR A 64 11.30 3.02 4.81
C TYR A 64 11.60 2.85 6.31
N GLU A 65 12.79 2.34 6.64
CA GLU A 65 13.22 2.18 8.03
C GLU A 65 13.28 3.53 8.79
N CYS A 66 13.71 4.62 8.14
CA CYS A 66 13.66 5.96 8.71
C CYS A 66 12.22 6.39 9.03
N GLY A 67 11.32 6.26 8.06
CA GLY A 67 9.89 6.55 8.24
C GLY A 67 9.27 5.74 9.38
N ARG A 68 9.61 4.45 9.49
CA ARG A 68 9.16 3.58 10.59
C ARG A 68 9.63 4.07 11.95
N ILE A 69 10.90 4.47 12.08
CA ILE A 69 11.42 4.99 13.36
C ILE A 69 10.78 6.33 13.73
N LEU A 70 10.59 7.22 12.76
CA LEU A 70 9.91 8.50 12.97
C LEU A 70 8.44 8.31 13.35
N GLU A 71 7.73 7.36 12.71
CA GLU A 71 6.37 6.98 13.05
C GLU A 71 6.27 6.45 14.50
N ILE A 72 7.17 5.53 14.90
CA ILE A 72 7.21 4.98 16.26
C ILE A 72 7.51 6.08 17.29
N ALA A 73 8.30 7.09 16.92
CA ALA A 73 8.57 8.27 17.74
C ALA A 73 7.42 9.29 17.77
N GLY A 74 6.32 9.05 17.05
CA GLY A 74 5.17 9.96 16.94
C GLY A 74 5.42 11.19 16.05
N ARG A 75 6.50 11.20 15.26
CA ARG A 75 6.91 12.30 14.37
C ARG A 75 6.37 12.07 12.96
N TYR A 76 5.04 12.04 12.82
CA TYR A 76 4.38 11.62 11.58
C TYR A 76 4.68 12.52 10.37
N ASP A 77 4.66 13.84 10.55
CA ASP A 77 4.96 14.80 9.48
C ASP A 77 6.37 14.61 8.89
N GLU A 78 7.31 14.17 9.73
CA GLU A 78 8.68 13.87 9.30
C GLU A 78 8.80 12.48 8.67
N ALA A 79 7.95 11.52 9.06
CA ALA A 79 7.96 10.16 8.54
C ALA A 79 7.39 10.06 7.13
N LEU A 80 6.35 10.85 6.81
CA LEU A 80 5.65 10.77 5.53
C LEU A 80 6.57 10.92 4.30
N PRO A 81 7.47 11.93 4.23
CA PRO A 81 8.40 12.06 3.10
C PRO A 81 9.30 10.84 2.90
N ASP A 82 9.71 10.17 3.99
CA ASP A 82 10.56 8.99 3.93
C ASP A 82 9.79 7.76 3.43
N PHE A 83 8.51 7.61 3.79
CA PHE A 83 7.66 6.56 3.21
C PHE A 83 7.36 6.80 1.72
N ILE A 84 7.12 8.05 1.31
CA ILE A 84 6.93 8.40 -0.11
C ILE A 84 8.20 8.08 -0.88
N ARG A 85 9.37 8.48 -0.38
CA ARG A 85 10.66 8.14 -1.01
C ARG A 85 10.90 6.64 -1.07
N ALA A 86 10.56 5.91 -0.02
CA ALA A 86 10.67 4.46 -0.01
C ALA A 86 9.84 3.79 -1.12
N ARG A 87 8.62 4.28 -1.38
CA ARG A 87 7.80 3.82 -2.50
C ARG A 87 8.42 4.19 -3.85
N ASP A 88 8.84 5.44 -4.00
CA ASP A 88 9.25 5.99 -5.29
C ASP A 88 10.62 5.45 -5.75
N GLU A 89 11.52 5.14 -4.82
CA GLU A 89 12.84 4.55 -5.10
C GLU A 89 12.83 3.00 -5.07
N ASP A 90 11.68 2.38 -4.80
CA ASP A 90 11.54 0.93 -4.90
C ASP A 90 11.72 0.52 -6.36
N ILE A 91 12.64 -0.42 -6.61
CA ILE A 91 12.97 -0.86 -7.97
C ILE A 91 11.81 -1.68 -8.58
N CYS A 92 10.95 -2.25 -7.75
CA CYS A 92 9.77 -2.98 -8.18
C CYS A 92 8.58 -2.61 -7.28
N PRO A 93 8.04 -1.39 -7.38
CA PRO A 93 7.12 -0.86 -6.38
C PRO A 93 5.81 -1.65 -6.30
N LEU A 94 5.40 -2.29 -7.41
CA LEU A 94 4.09 -2.94 -7.61
C LEU A 94 2.89 -2.05 -7.20
N ARG A 95 3.11 -0.75 -7.05
CA ARG A 95 2.18 0.30 -6.66
C ARG A 95 2.55 1.58 -7.39
N MET A 96 1.64 2.54 -7.44
CA MET A 96 1.85 3.77 -8.20
C MET A 96 2.83 4.71 -7.50
N ILE A 97 3.92 5.07 -8.18
CA ILE A 97 4.90 6.06 -7.70
C ILE A 97 4.42 7.50 -7.97
N SER A 98 5.00 8.47 -7.27
CA SER A 98 4.62 9.89 -7.37
C SER A 98 4.61 10.41 -8.81
N GLU A 99 5.64 10.08 -9.61
CA GLU A 99 5.76 10.57 -10.98
C GLU A 99 4.61 10.12 -11.89
N LEU A 100 4.25 8.84 -11.79
CA LEU A 100 3.11 8.29 -12.53
C LEU A 100 1.80 8.90 -12.05
N GLU A 101 1.64 9.08 -10.73
CA GLU A 101 0.45 9.71 -10.16
C GLU A 101 0.28 11.16 -10.63
N MET A 102 1.35 11.95 -10.63
CA MET A 102 1.34 13.31 -11.19
C MET A 102 0.97 13.31 -12.68
N THR A 103 1.50 12.36 -13.46
CA THR A 103 1.16 12.22 -14.88
C THR A 103 -0.31 11.89 -15.09
N MET A 104 -0.85 10.95 -14.31
CA MET A 104 -2.27 10.60 -14.35
C MET A 104 -3.15 11.80 -13.99
N GLN A 105 -2.81 12.56 -12.95
CA GLN A 105 -3.54 13.77 -12.55
C GLN A 105 -3.47 14.86 -13.63
N TYR A 106 -2.31 15.02 -14.26
CA TYR A 106 -2.14 15.93 -15.40
C TYR A 106 -3.08 15.55 -16.54
N VAL A 107 -3.08 14.28 -16.97
CA VAL A 107 -3.96 13.81 -18.05
C VAL A 107 -5.43 13.97 -17.69
N ALA A 108 -5.82 13.67 -16.45
CA ALA A 108 -7.19 13.87 -15.99
C ALA A 108 -7.61 15.34 -16.10
N ARG A 109 -6.75 16.27 -15.67
CA ARG A 109 -6.99 17.71 -15.79
C ARG A 109 -7.03 18.19 -17.25
N ASP A 110 -6.08 17.78 -18.07
CA ASP A 110 -5.97 18.14 -19.49
C ASP A 110 -7.21 17.70 -20.29
N ARG A 111 -7.79 16.55 -19.91
CA ARG A 111 -8.96 15.96 -20.59
C ARG A 111 -10.29 16.28 -19.91
N ASP A 112 -10.29 17.14 -18.90
CA ASP A 112 -11.47 17.45 -18.08
C ASP A 112 -12.18 16.18 -17.56
N VAL A 113 -11.38 15.16 -17.21
CA VAL A 113 -11.87 13.92 -16.62
C VAL A 113 -11.96 14.10 -15.11
N PRO A 114 -13.14 13.86 -14.50
CA PRO A 114 -13.28 13.91 -13.06
C PRO A 114 -12.29 13.00 -12.34
N PHE A 115 -11.55 13.59 -11.40
CA PHE A 115 -10.51 12.90 -10.66
C PHE A 115 -10.83 12.95 -9.16
N ILE A 116 -10.74 11.80 -8.50
CA ILE A 116 -10.87 11.68 -7.05
C ILE A 116 -9.53 11.19 -6.51
N ASN A 117 -8.91 12.01 -5.66
CA ASN A 117 -7.71 11.59 -4.95
C ASN A 117 -8.09 10.68 -3.77
N LEU A 118 -8.28 9.39 -4.05
CA LEU A 118 -8.65 8.40 -3.02
C LEU A 118 -7.55 8.18 -1.99
N HIS A 119 -6.28 8.44 -2.31
CA HIS A 119 -5.19 8.34 -1.35
C HIS A 119 -5.36 9.41 -0.26
N GLU A 120 -5.40 10.68 -0.68
CA GLU A 120 -5.60 11.83 0.21
C GLU A 120 -6.92 11.74 0.98
N PHE A 121 -8.00 11.27 0.34
CA PHE A 121 -9.28 11.09 0.99
C PHE A 121 -9.23 10.11 2.18
N LEU A 122 -8.55 8.96 2.02
CA LEU A 122 -8.42 7.99 3.10
C LEU A 122 -7.35 8.42 4.11
N GLU A 123 -6.26 9.04 3.66
CA GLU A 123 -5.19 9.54 4.52
C GLU A 123 -5.68 10.61 5.50
N ASN A 124 -6.58 11.50 5.05
CA ASN A 124 -7.24 12.50 5.91
C ASN A 124 -8.16 11.90 6.98
N GLN A 125 -8.48 10.60 6.89
CA GLN A 125 -9.23 9.87 7.91
C GLN A 125 -8.30 9.03 8.81
N THR A 126 -7.00 9.00 8.52
CA THR A 126 -6.00 8.31 9.32
C THR A 126 -5.38 9.29 10.33
N PRO A 127 -5.41 9.00 11.65
CA PRO A 127 -4.85 9.90 12.67
C PRO A 127 -3.37 10.29 12.48
N SER A 128 -2.56 9.41 11.87
CA SER A 128 -1.16 9.68 11.58
C SER A 128 -0.93 10.42 10.26
N HIS A 129 -1.97 10.64 9.44
CA HIS A 129 -1.83 11.15 8.07
C HIS A 129 -0.82 10.36 7.22
N ILE A 130 -0.72 9.04 7.46
CA ILE A 130 0.11 8.13 6.67
C ILE A 130 -0.72 6.87 6.41
N LEU A 131 -1.12 6.66 5.15
CA LEU A 131 -2.02 5.57 4.79
C LEU A 131 -1.41 4.18 5.04
N GLY A 132 -2.13 3.31 5.74
CA GLY A 132 -1.65 1.98 6.10
C GLY A 132 -2.68 0.83 6.09
N ASP A 133 -2.37 -0.20 6.88
CA ASP A 133 -3.12 -1.45 6.97
C ASP A 133 -4.56 -1.30 7.48
N GLU A 134 -4.91 -0.16 8.08
CA GLU A 134 -6.27 0.15 8.49
C GLU A 134 -7.22 0.29 7.28
N TRP A 135 -6.70 0.76 6.15
CA TRP A 135 -7.49 0.97 4.92
C TRP A 135 -7.17 -0.03 3.83
N LEU A 136 -6.01 -0.70 3.88
CA LEU A 136 -5.51 -1.55 2.81
C LEU A 136 -5.09 -2.93 3.36
N VAL A 137 -5.43 -4.01 2.65
CA VAL A 137 -5.06 -5.38 3.08
C VAL A 137 -3.65 -5.77 2.64
N ASP A 138 -3.13 -5.11 1.60
CA ASP A 138 -1.79 -5.27 1.07
C ASP A 138 -1.24 -3.92 0.57
N HIS A 139 -0.31 -3.96 -0.38
CA HIS A 139 0.32 -2.78 -0.98
C HIS A 139 -0.64 -1.79 -1.66
N VAL A 140 -1.80 -2.23 -2.16
CA VAL A 140 -2.75 -1.38 -2.92
C VAL A 140 -4.23 -1.67 -2.70
N HIS A 141 -4.61 -2.90 -2.33
CA HIS A 141 -6.01 -3.32 -2.30
C HIS A 141 -6.71 -2.83 -1.03
N PRO A 142 -7.87 -2.15 -1.16
CA PRO A 142 -8.61 -1.69 0.01
C PRO A 142 -9.15 -2.82 0.88
N SER A 143 -9.19 -2.57 2.18
CA SER A 143 -9.92 -3.36 3.17
C SER A 143 -11.42 -3.27 2.92
N PHE A 144 -12.21 -4.00 3.72
CA PHE A 144 -13.65 -3.86 3.65
C PHE A 144 -14.09 -2.43 3.95
N ASP A 145 -13.54 -1.83 5.01
CA ASP A 145 -13.83 -0.45 5.40
C ASP A 145 -13.30 0.53 4.35
N GLY A 146 -12.11 0.26 3.78
CA GLY A 146 -11.57 1.05 2.67
C GLY A 146 -12.47 1.04 1.43
N ASN A 147 -12.97 -0.14 1.01
CA ASN A 147 -13.91 -0.25 -0.10
C ASN A 147 -15.23 0.46 0.20
N GLN A 148 -15.74 0.38 1.43
CA GLN A 148 -16.96 1.08 1.84
C GLN A 148 -16.79 2.60 1.75
N GLN A 149 -15.69 3.15 2.28
CA GLN A 149 -15.41 4.59 2.20
C GLN A 149 -15.21 5.06 0.75
N ILE A 150 -14.51 4.29 -0.08
CA ILE A 150 -14.36 4.57 -1.52
C ILE A 150 -15.74 4.57 -2.21
N GLY A 151 -16.59 3.59 -1.91
CA GLY A 151 -17.95 3.50 -2.47
C GLY A 151 -18.82 4.70 -2.09
N LEU A 152 -18.79 5.12 -0.82
CA LEU A 152 -19.50 6.30 -0.35
C LEU A 152 -19.00 7.57 -1.06
N ARG A 153 -17.67 7.75 -1.15
CA ARG A 153 -17.03 8.90 -1.81
C ARG A 153 -17.33 8.98 -3.31
N LEU A 154 -17.47 7.85 -3.98
CA LEU A 154 -17.90 7.77 -5.39
C LEU A 154 -19.37 8.14 -5.55
N ALA A 155 -20.25 7.64 -4.68
CA ALA A 155 -21.66 7.98 -4.70
C ALA A 155 -21.89 9.49 -4.50
N GLU A 156 -21.17 10.11 -3.56
CA GLU A 156 -21.17 11.57 -3.36
C GLU A 156 -20.78 12.33 -4.63
N GLU A 157 -19.73 11.88 -5.33
CA GLU A 157 -19.29 12.49 -6.58
C GLU A 157 -20.36 12.39 -7.68
N PHE A 158 -21.01 11.22 -7.79
CA PHE A 158 -22.06 11.02 -8.80
C PHE A 158 -23.28 11.89 -8.51
N ILE A 159 -23.65 12.05 -7.24
CA ILE A 159 -24.76 12.91 -6.82
C ILE A 159 -24.41 14.38 -7.07
N SER A 160 -23.21 14.84 -6.66
CA SER A 160 -22.80 16.25 -6.82
C SER A 160 -22.74 16.68 -8.29
N ARG A 161 -22.36 15.75 -9.18
CA ARG A 161 -22.34 15.95 -10.64
C ARG A 161 -23.69 15.73 -11.32
N ARG A 162 -24.72 15.33 -10.58
CA ARG A 162 -26.06 14.97 -11.09
C ARG A 162 -26.03 13.80 -12.09
N TRP A 163 -25.06 12.90 -11.96
CA TRP A 163 -25.01 11.63 -12.69
C TRP A 163 -25.88 10.55 -12.05
N ALA A 164 -26.13 10.69 -10.75
CA ALA A 164 -27.10 9.89 -10.01
C ALA A 164 -28.02 10.80 -9.20
N SER A 165 -29.24 10.35 -8.97
CA SER A 165 -30.21 10.99 -8.09
C SER A 165 -30.53 10.09 -6.91
N VAL A 166 -30.53 10.64 -5.70
CA VAL A 166 -31.01 9.96 -4.50
C VAL A 166 -32.39 10.46 -4.13
N SER A 167 -33.33 9.53 -3.92
CA SER A 167 -34.68 9.85 -3.47
C SER A 167 -34.77 10.06 -1.95
N ASN A 168 -33.76 9.59 -1.21
CA ASN A 168 -33.69 9.65 0.24
C ASN A 168 -32.51 10.51 0.68
N ILE A 169 -32.78 11.56 1.47
CA ILE A 169 -31.75 12.47 1.97
C ILE A 169 -30.77 11.79 2.94
N ASN A 170 -31.21 10.71 3.60
CA ASN A 170 -30.42 9.94 4.56
C ASN A 170 -29.74 8.71 3.91
N TRP A 171 -29.44 8.76 2.60
CA TRP A 171 -28.89 7.59 1.88
C TRP A 171 -27.56 7.10 2.47
N ARG A 172 -26.78 8.00 3.08
CA ARG A 172 -25.48 7.68 3.69
C ARG A 172 -25.67 6.77 4.91
N GLU A 173 -26.58 7.14 5.81
CA GLU A 173 -26.90 6.35 7.01
C GLU A 173 -27.48 4.98 6.62
N HIS A 174 -28.30 4.93 5.57
CA HIS A 174 -28.81 3.65 5.06
C HIS A 174 -27.71 2.78 4.45
N SER A 175 -26.63 3.36 3.93
CA SER A 175 -25.52 2.61 3.32
C SER A 175 -24.81 1.72 4.34
N GLU A 176 -24.64 2.17 5.59
CA GLU A 176 -24.07 1.35 6.66
C GLU A 176 -24.90 0.11 6.96
N VAL A 177 -26.23 0.25 6.95
CA VAL A 177 -27.15 -0.88 7.11
C VAL A 177 -27.00 -1.85 5.92
N ARG A 178 -26.95 -1.33 4.70
CA ARG A 178 -26.76 -2.15 3.48
C ARG A 178 -25.43 -2.91 3.49
N PHE A 179 -24.34 -2.31 3.97
CA PHE A 179 -23.08 -3.01 4.13
C PHE A 179 -23.23 -4.19 5.09
N LYS A 180 -23.84 -3.99 6.27
CA LYS A 180 -24.08 -5.08 7.23
C LYS A 180 -24.96 -6.19 6.67
N GLU A 181 -26.04 -5.83 5.98
CA GLU A 181 -26.94 -6.78 5.30
C GLU A 181 -26.17 -7.61 4.27
N HIS A 182 -25.36 -6.98 3.42
CA HIS A 182 -24.56 -7.69 2.43
C HIS A 182 -23.56 -8.65 3.08
N PHE A 183 -22.85 -8.22 4.12
CA PHE A 183 -21.92 -9.09 4.85
C PHE A 183 -22.62 -10.31 5.46
N ALA A 184 -23.85 -10.15 5.94
CA ALA A 184 -24.64 -11.27 6.47
C ALA A 184 -25.03 -12.30 5.39
N THR A 185 -25.00 -11.94 4.10
CA THR A 185 -25.23 -12.88 2.99
C THR A 185 -24.00 -13.74 2.67
N LEU A 186 -22.80 -13.36 3.15
CA LEU A 186 -21.56 -14.06 2.85
C LEU A 186 -21.35 -15.24 3.79
N ASP A 187 -21.13 -16.42 3.22
CA ASP A 187 -20.85 -17.63 4.01
C ASP A 187 -19.50 -17.56 4.73
N LYS A 188 -19.36 -18.23 5.88
CA LYS A 188 -18.09 -18.28 6.63
C LYS A 188 -16.91 -18.74 5.78
N SER A 189 -17.12 -19.64 4.82
CA SER A 189 -16.08 -20.11 3.90
C SER A 189 -15.51 -19.00 3.03
N TYR A 190 -16.28 -17.95 2.71
CA TYR A 190 -15.80 -16.77 1.99
C TYR A 190 -14.63 -16.12 2.74
N PHE A 191 -14.82 -15.85 4.03
CA PHE A 191 -13.81 -15.21 4.87
C PHE A 191 -12.57 -16.09 5.06
N HIS A 192 -12.76 -17.41 5.24
CA HIS A 192 -11.63 -18.34 5.35
C HIS A 192 -10.80 -18.42 4.06
N ARG A 193 -11.46 -18.44 2.88
CA ARG A 193 -10.77 -18.37 1.59
C ARG A 193 -9.99 -17.06 1.45
N GLY A 194 -10.62 -15.93 1.76
CA GLY A 194 -9.99 -14.62 1.73
C GLY A 194 -8.74 -14.54 2.62
N GLN A 195 -8.82 -15.00 3.88
CA GLN A 195 -7.66 -15.04 4.78
C GLN A 195 -6.53 -15.95 4.29
N ARG A 196 -6.86 -17.07 3.65
CA ARG A 196 -5.85 -17.96 3.05
C ARG A 196 -5.14 -17.28 1.88
N MET A 197 -5.91 -16.66 0.97
CA MET A 197 -5.35 -15.94 -0.17
C MET A 197 -4.50 -14.75 0.27
N LEU A 198 -4.98 -13.97 1.24
CA LEU A 198 -4.25 -12.82 1.75
C LEU A 198 -2.92 -13.22 2.41
N ARG A 199 -2.90 -14.31 3.18
CA ARG A 199 -1.67 -14.85 3.76
C ARG A 199 -0.66 -15.28 2.68
N ALA A 200 -1.12 -15.99 1.66
CA ALA A 200 -0.26 -16.39 0.53
C ALA A 200 0.30 -15.17 -0.21
N LEU A 201 -0.55 -14.17 -0.49
CA LEU A 201 -0.13 -12.94 -1.14
C LEU A 201 0.91 -12.18 -0.31
N ARG A 202 0.68 -12.02 1.00
CA ARG A 202 1.62 -11.35 1.91
C ARG A 202 2.96 -12.07 1.99
N GLY A 203 2.96 -13.40 2.06
CA GLY A 203 4.17 -14.21 2.01
C GLY A 203 4.96 -13.97 0.71
N TRP A 204 4.27 -13.97 -0.44
CA TRP A 204 4.88 -13.67 -1.73
C TRP A 204 5.48 -12.28 -1.80
N THR A 205 4.76 -11.26 -1.34
CA THR A 205 5.27 -9.87 -1.35
C THR A 205 6.51 -9.67 -0.49
N ARG A 206 6.80 -10.59 0.45
CA ARG A 206 7.98 -10.57 1.32
C ARG A 206 9.10 -11.51 0.84
N GLY A 207 8.90 -12.22 -0.27
CA GLY A 207 9.81 -13.26 -0.73
C GLY A 207 9.83 -14.51 0.16
N GLU A 208 8.83 -14.68 1.03
CA GLU A 208 8.71 -15.82 1.96
C GLU A 208 8.00 -17.02 1.32
N ALA A 209 7.37 -16.84 0.16
CA ALA A 209 6.69 -17.88 -0.59
C ALA A 209 6.69 -17.59 -2.09
N ASP A 210 6.66 -18.64 -2.92
CA ASP A 210 6.21 -18.49 -4.30
C ASP A 210 4.73 -18.09 -4.28
N GLY A 211 4.33 -17.17 -5.17
CA GLY A 211 2.95 -16.67 -5.23
C GLY A 211 1.92 -17.80 -5.28
N PRO A 212 0.64 -17.54 -4.95
CA PRO A 212 -0.38 -18.59 -4.95
C PRO A 212 -0.39 -19.34 -6.29
N HIS A 213 -0.19 -20.66 -6.23
CA HIS A 213 -0.07 -21.54 -7.39
C HIS A 213 -1.27 -21.35 -8.33
N VAL A 214 -1.07 -21.48 -9.66
CA VAL A 214 -2.09 -21.15 -10.66
C VAL A 214 -3.39 -21.94 -10.46
N SER A 215 -3.29 -23.19 -9.99
CA SER A 215 -4.43 -24.05 -9.60
C SER A 215 -5.21 -23.55 -8.39
N THR A 216 -4.59 -22.76 -7.53
CA THR A 216 -5.26 -22.10 -6.40
C THR A 216 -5.92 -20.79 -6.82
N LYS A 217 -5.42 -20.15 -7.88
CA LYS A 217 -5.86 -18.84 -8.38
C LYS A 217 -7.03 -18.94 -9.37
N PHE A 218 -7.05 -19.99 -10.19
CA PHE A 218 -8.10 -20.27 -11.18
C PHE A 218 -8.46 -21.76 -11.22
N PRO A 219 -9.07 -22.31 -10.15
CA PRO A 219 -9.40 -23.74 -10.10
C PRO A 219 -10.38 -24.17 -11.21
N HIS A 220 -11.14 -23.24 -11.78
CA HIS A 220 -12.10 -23.48 -12.86
C HIS A 220 -11.50 -23.45 -14.28
N LEU A 221 -10.23 -23.05 -14.43
CA LEU A 221 -9.53 -23.02 -15.72
C LEU A 221 -8.59 -24.21 -15.93
N LEU A 222 -8.43 -25.06 -14.90
CA LEU A 222 -7.55 -26.24 -14.91
C LEU A 222 -8.36 -27.52 -14.67
N ASP A 223 -9.61 -27.55 -15.11
CA ASP A 223 -10.36 -28.80 -15.12
C ASP A 223 -9.66 -29.74 -16.12
N ASP A 224 -9.06 -30.82 -15.60
CA ASP A 224 -8.32 -31.85 -16.37
C ASP A 224 -9.21 -32.64 -17.35
N SER A 225 -10.44 -32.18 -17.60
CA SER A 225 -11.42 -32.79 -18.52
C SER A 225 -11.10 -32.59 -20.00
N ASN A 226 -9.97 -31.95 -20.34
CA ASN A 226 -9.53 -31.68 -21.71
C ASN A 226 -8.13 -32.24 -22.06
N GLU A 227 -7.59 -33.20 -21.31
CA GLU A 227 -6.44 -33.97 -21.82
C GLU A 227 -6.89 -34.83 -23.02
N PRO A 228 -6.27 -34.70 -24.21
CA PRO A 228 -6.54 -35.60 -25.31
C PRO A 228 -6.11 -37.03 -24.91
N PRO A 229 -6.86 -38.07 -25.28
CA PRO A 229 -6.56 -39.43 -24.88
C PRO A 229 -5.16 -39.83 -25.37
N SER A 230 -4.37 -40.43 -24.47
CA SER A 230 -3.03 -40.93 -24.80
C SER A 230 -3.12 -41.96 -25.90
N THR A 231 -2.42 -41.71 -27.01
CA THR A 231 -2.23 -42.69 -28.07
C THR A 231 -1.19 -43.72 -27.61
N ASP A 232 -1.66 -44.84 -27.07
CA ASP A 232 -0.97 -46.14 -27.14
C ASP A 232 -1.41 -46.89 -28.40
#